data_AF-A0A2V8UUV1-F1
#
_entry.id   AF-A0A2V8UUV1-F1
#
_cell.length_a   1.000
_cell.length_b   1.000
_cell.length_c   1.000
_cell.angle_alpha   90.00
_cell.angle_beta   90.00
_cell.angle_gamma   90.00
#
_symmetry.space_group_name_H-M   'P 1'
#
loop_
_entity.id
_entity.type
_entity.pdbx_description
1 polymer ?
#
loop_
_entity_poly.entity_id
_entity_poly.type
_entity_poly.pdbx_seq_one_letter_code
_entity_poly.pdbx_strand_id
1 'polypeptide(L)'
;MRDAPVRVFVVWEPVLPTDWGPPSTSTLARVHDLRAAQFWDRRHLLSESLSNRFRALGGPEHFAPADSMNKIEFEMGKVIWDFIALFPPGSDRPSITAAPVVQGIDDIRAALAKVSKS
;
A
#
# COMPACT_ATOMS: atom_id res chain seq x y z
N MET A 1 -5.03 6.85 -28.74
CA MET A 1 -5.73 6.17 -27.63
C MET A 1 -5.21 6.76 -26.35
N ARG A 2 -6.06 7.36 -25.52
CA ARG A 2 -5.65 7.89 -24.22
C ARG A 2 -5.96 6.80 -23.21
N ASP A 3 -4.92 6.17 -22.66
CA ASP A 3 -5.03 5.30 -21.50
C ASP A 3 -5.92 5.98 -20.45
N ALA A 4 -6.85 5.26 -19.82
CA ALA A 4 -7.59 5.81 -18.69
C ALA A 4 -6.56 6.34 -17.66
N PRO A 5 -6.72 7.58 -17.15
CA PRO A 5 -5.70 8.21 -16.33
C PRO A 5 -5.60 7.52 -14.97
N VAL A 6 -4.69 6.54 -14.86
CA VAL A 6 -4.34 5.89 -13.60
C VAL A 6 -3.70 6.94 -12.69
N ARG A 7 -4.27 7.10 -11.50
CA ARG A 7 -3.67 7.91 -10.42
C ARG A 7 -2.93 6.98 -9.47
N VAL A 8 -1.70 7.35 -9.13
CA VAL A 8 -0.85 6.54 -8.25
C VAL A 8 -0.65 7.30 -6.93
N PHE A 9 -0.84 6.60 -5.82
CA PHE A 9 -0.58 7.13 -4.49
C PHE A 9 0.50 6.27 -3.85
N VAL A 10 1.61 6.90 -3.46
CA VAL A 10 2.66 6.26 -2.68
C VAL A 10 2.58 6.82 -1.26
N VAL A 11 2.29 5.96 -0.31
CA VAL A 11 2.16 6.35 1.10
C VAL A 11 3.33 5.74 1.85
N TRP A 12 4.12 6.60 2.46
CA TRP A 12 5.24 6.25 3.31
C TRP A 12 4.77 6.26 4.76
N GLU A 13 5.05 5.20 5.49
CA GLU A 13 4.71 5.03 6.90
C GLU A 13 5.98 4.69 7.71
N PRO A 14 6.11 5.14 8.97
CA PRO A 14 7.25 4.77 9.82
C PRO A 14 7.18 3.29 10.20
N VAL A 15 8.11 2.48 9.75
CA VAL A 15 8.11 1.03 10.01
C VAL A 15 9.06 0.68 11.15
N LEU A 16 10.17 1.41 11.25
CA LEU A 16 11.21 1.21 12.26
C LEU A 16 11.09 2.25 13.39
N PRO A 17 11.53 1.92 14.62
CA PRO A 17 11.59 2.89 15.72
C PRO A 17 12.45 4.13 15.42
N THR A 18 13.31 4.06 14.40
CA THR A 18 14.19 5.13 13.92
C THR A 18 13.59 6.00 12.82
N ASP A 19 12.38 5.71 12.34
CA ASP A 19 11.71 6.47 11.29
C ASP A 19 11.04 7.73 11.87
N TRP A 20 11.85 8.66 12.35
CA TRP A 20 11.37 9.84 13.08
C TRP A 20 10.76 10.94 12.19
N GLY A 21 10.94 10.81 10.88
CA GLY A 21 10.54 11.80 9.89
C GLY A 21 10.19 11.17 8.55
N PRO A 22 9.65 11.99 7.63
CA PRO A 22 9.34 11.53 6.28
C PRO A 22 10.60 11.07 5.54
N PRO A 23 10.44 10.30 4.45
CA PRO A 23 11.56 9.96 3.58
C PRO A 23 12.30 11.20 3.09
N SER A 24 13.62 11.08 2.97
CA SER A 24 14.47 12.14 2.43
C SER A 24 14.12 12.47 0.97
N THR A 25 14.52 13.65 0.48
CA THR A 25 14.35 14.05 -0.92
C THR A 25 14.96 13.04 -1.90
N SER A 26 16.10 12.43 -1.56
CA SER A 26 16.73 11.40 -2.40
C SER A 26 15.95 10.08 -2.42
N THR A 27 15.25 9.74 -1.34
CA THR A 27 14.33 8.60 -1.31
C THR A 27 13.09 8.88 -2.16
N LEU A 28 12.45 10.04 -1.97
CA LEU A 28 11.27 10.45 -2.74
C LEU A 28 11.58 10.52 -4.24
N ALA A 29 12.78 10.96 -4.61
CA ALA A 29 13.21 11.05 -5.99
C ALA A 29 13.20 9.69 -6.71
N ARG A 30 13.34 8.55 -6.01
CA ARG A 30 13.32 7.22 -6.65
C ARG A 30 11.99 6.90 -7.33
N VAL A 31 10.91 7.54 -6.91
CA VAL A 31 9.59 7.44 -7.55
C VAL A 31 9.48 8.59 -8.56
N HIS A 32 9.91 8.33 -9.79
CA HIS A 32 9.94 9.34 -10.87
C HIS A 32 8.62 9.43 -11.68
N ASP A 33 7.64 8.55 -11.44
CA ASP A 33 6.38 8.55 -12.20
C ASP A 33 5.56 9.81 -11.90
N LEU A 34 5.30 10.63 -12.93
CA LEU A 34 4.55 11.89 -12.79
C LEU A 34 3.10 11.71 -12.35
N ARG A 35 2.55 10.50 -12.44
CA ARG A 35 1.21 10.16 -11.94
C ARG A 35 1.19 9.87 -10.44
N ALA A 36 2.38 9.72 -9.83
CA ALA A 36 2.52 9.40 -8.43
C ALA A 36 2.49 10.66 -7.56
N ALA A 37 1.49 10.73 -6.69
CA ALA A 37 1.50 11.63 -5.56
C ALA A 37 2.02 10.89 -4.32
N GLN A 38 2.99 11.48 -3.62
CA GLN A 38 3.65 10.86 -2.47
C GLN A 38 3.20 11.51 -1.17
N PHE A 39 2.89 10.71 -0.14
CA PHE A 39 2.39 11.17 1.16
C PHE A 39 3.18 10.55 2.30
N TRP A 40 3.30 11.29 3.39
CA TRP A 40 3.83 10.80 4.66
C TRP A 40 2.70 10.59 5.65
N ASP A 41 2.46 9.35 6.07
CA ASP A 41 1.47 8.99 7.08
C ASP A 41 2.17 8.54 8.35
N ARG A 42 2.55 9.53 9.18
CA ARG A 42 3.20 9.30 10.47
C ARG A 42 2.33 8.51 11.46
N ARG A 43 1.01 8.52 11.27
CA ARG A 43 0.03 8.06 12.27
C ARG A 43 -0.59 6.71 11.91
N HIS A 44 -0.13 6.09 10.84
CA HIS A 44 -0.64 4.82 10.35
C HIS A 44 -2.14 4.80 10.05
N LEU A 45 -2.70 5.93 9.61
CA LEU A 45 -4.14 6.05 9.34
C LEU A 45 -4.56 5.13 8.18
N LEU A 46 -3.71 5.00 7.16
CA LEU A 46 -3.96 4.08 6.05
C LEU A 46 -3.90 2.62 6.53
N SER A 47 -2.83 2.24 7.23
CA SER A 47 -2.66 0.89 7.76
C SER A 47 -3.78 0.50 8.74
N GLU A 48 -4.23 1.41 9.60
CA GLU A 48 -5.36 1.21 10.51
C GLU A 48 -6.68 1.00 9.74
N SER A 49 -6.96 1.85 8.74
CA SER A 49 -8.16 1.75 7.91
C SER A 49 -8.21 0.44 7.12
N LEU A 50 -7.09 0.05 6.49
CA LEU A 50 -6.98 -1.19 5.73
C LEU A 50 -7.07 -2.43 6.63
N SER A 51 -6.42 -2.44 7.78
CA SER A 51 -6.49 -3.54 8.75
C SER A 51 -7.92 -3.76 9.25
N ASN A 52 -8.64 -2.69 9.58
CA ASN A 52 -10.04 -2.75 9.97
C ASN A 52 -10.95 -3.31 8.85
N ARG A 53 -10.68 -2.90 7.59
CA ARG A 53 -11.42 -3.38 6.41
C ARG A 53 -11.13 -4.84 6.10
N PHE A 54 -9.86 -5.27 6.12
CA PHE A 54 -9.48 -6.63 5.79
C PHE A 54 -9.87 -7.64 6.87
N ARG A 55 -9.84 -7.27 8.15
CA ARG A 55 -10.40 -8.11 9.22
C ARG A 55 -11.88 -8.41 9.00
N ALA A 56 -12.66 -7.45 8.50
CA ALA A 56 -14.08 -7.63 8.21
C ALA A 56 -14.37 -8.48 6.96
N LEU A 57 -13.39 -8.62 6.06
CA LEU A 57 -13.55 -9.28 4.76
C LEU A 57 -12.84 -10.64 4.66
N GLY A 58 -12.19 -11.11 5.74
CA GLY A 58 -11.33 -12.29 5.69
C GLY A 58 -10.13 -12.09 4.78
N GLY A 59 -9.52 -10.89 4.82
CA GLY A 59 -8.37 -10.53 3.99
C GLY A 59 -7.15 -11.42 4.23
N PRO A 60 -6.08 -11.24 3.44
CA PRO A 60 -4.91 -12.13 3.45
C PRO A 60 -4.38 -12.42 4.86
N GLU A 61 -3.85 -13.61 5.08
CA GLU A 61 -3.37 -14.09 6.40
C GLU A 61 -2.34 -13.15 7.07
N HIS A 62 -1.61 -12.34 6.28
CA HIS A 62 -0.71 -11.28 6.76
C HIS A 62 -1.41 -10.11 7.47
N PHE A 63 -2.74 -9.97 7.36
CA PHE A 63 -3.55 -8.95 8.03
C PHE A 63 -4.22 -9.48 9.31
N ALA A 64 -3.98 -10.74 9.68
CA ALA A 64 -4.44 -11.27 10.96
C ALA A 64 -3.75 -10.52 12.12
N PRO A 65 -4.44 -10.27 13.23
CA PRO A 65 -3.81 -9.66 14.40
C PRO A 65 -2.59 -10.48 14.82
N ALA A 66 -1.43 -9.84 14.94
CA ALA A 66 -0.27 -10.43 15.58
C ALA A 66 -0.67 -10.86 16.99
N ASP A 67 -0.58 -12.17 17.27
CA ASP A 67 -0.95 -12.74 18.54
C ASP A 67 -0.18 -12.03 19.67
N SER A 68 -0.91 -11.61 20.68
CA SER A 68 -0.58 -10.47 21.55
C SER A 68 0.48 -10.76 22.63
N MET A 69 1.64 -11.31 22.28
CA MET A 69 2.75 -11.57 23.20
C MET A 69 4.11 -11.41 22.50
N ASN A 70 4.53 -10.16 22.25
CA ASN A 70 5.93 -9.68 22.13
C ASN A 70 5.93 -8.21 21.68
N LYS A 71 5.31 -7.34 22.49
CA LYS A 71 4.94 -5.96 22.12
C LYS A 71 6.07 -4.93 22.24
N ILE A 72 7.31 -5.38 22.43
CA ILE A 72 8.52 -4.58 22.29
C ILE A 72 9.36 -5.34 21.28
N GLU A 73 9.33 -4.96 20.00
CA GLU A 73 10.56 -4.85 19.20
C GLU A 73 10.37 -4.31 17.78
N PHE A 74 9.20 -4.43 17.13
CA PHE A 74 8.95 -3.66 15.89
C PHE A 74 7.45 -3.35 15.69
N GLU A 75 7.13 -2.16 15.19
CA GLU A 75 5.77 -1.75 14.74
C GLU A 75 5.25 -2.61 13.56
N MET A 76 6.04 -3.59 13.10
CA MET A 76 5.81 -4.51 11.97
C MET A 76 4.50 -5.30 12.04
N GLY A 77 3.90 -5.48 13.21
CA GLY A 77 2.60 -6.18 13.37
C GLY A 77 1.38 -5.27 13.24
N LYS A 78 1.57 -3.95 13.10
CA LYS A 78 0.50 -2.95 12.98
C LYS A 78 0.50 -2.22 11.64
N VAL A 79 1.65 -2.18 10.99
CA VAL A 79 1.84 -1.47 9.73
C VAL A 79 1.74 -2.45 8.58
N ILE A 80 0.88 -2.14 7.62
CA ILE A 80 0.79 -2.83 6.34
C ILE A 80 1.92 -2.29 5.48
N TRP A 81 3.02 -3.04 5.44
CA TRP A 81 4.22 -2.67 4.70
C TRP A 81 4.33 -3.52 3.42
N ASP A 82 5.09 -3.01 2.44
CA ASP A 82 5.30 -3.67 1.15
C ASP A 82 3.99 -4.15 0.51
N PHE A 83 3.02 -3.24 0.40
CA PHE A 83 1.67 -3.53 -0.05
C PHE A 83 1.28 -2.71 -1.27
N ILE A 84 0.52 -3.32 -2.17
CA ILE A 84 -0.12 -2.65 -3.29
C ILE A 84 -1.60 -3.02 -3.37
N ALA A 85 -2.43 -2.04 -3.73
CA ALA A 85 -3.84 -2.21 -4.01
C ALA A 85 -4.24 -1.47 -5.29
N LEU A 86 -5.02 -2.13 -6.14
CA LEU A 86 -5.61 -1.54 -7.34
C LEU A 86 -7.11 -1.32 -7.11
N PHE A 87 -7.54 -0.06 -7.26
CA PHE A 87 -8.94 0.32 -7.09
C PHE A 87 -9.57 0.62 -8.46
N PRO A 88 -10.70 -0.02 -8.81
CA PRO A 88 -11.47 0.35 -9.99
C PRO A 88 -11.99 1.80 -9.90
N PRO A 89 -12.25 2.47 -11.04
CA PRO A 89 -12.86 3.79 -11.04
C PRO A 89 -14.17 3.82 -10.23
N GLY A 90 -14.27 4.75 -9.28
CA GLY A 90 -15.46 4.91 -8.43
C GLY A 90 -15.63 3.88 -7.30
N SER A 91 -14.73 2.90 -7.18
CA SER A 91 -14.76 1.90 -6.11
C SER A 91 -13.84 2.31 -4.95
N ASP A 92 -14.33 2.16 -3.73
CA ASP A 92 -13.52 2.27 -2.51
C ASP A 92 -12.99 0.90 -2.04
N ARG A 93 -13.26 -0.16 -2.81
CA ARG A 93 -12.74 -1.52 -2.60
C ARG A 93 -11.70 -1.87 -3.66
N PRO A 94 -10.56 -2.45 -3.26
CA PRO A 94 -9.56 -2.87 -4.22
C PRO A 94 -10.05 -4.12 -4.96
N SER A 95 -9.80 -4.18 -6.27
CA SER A 95 -10.00 -5.38 -7.08
C SER A 95 -8.83 -6.34 -7.00
N ILE A 96 -7.64 -5.83 -6.71
CA ILE A 96 -6.40 -6.60 -6.53
C ILE A 96 -5.66 -6.02 -5.34
N THR A 97 -5.11 -6.88 -4.50
CA THR A 97 -4.21 -6.53 -3.41
C THR A 97 -3.06 -7.51 -3.36
N ALA A 98 -1.86 -7.07 -3.00
CA ALA A 98 -0.73 -7.96 -2.79
C ALA A 98 0.24 -7.41 -1.74
N ALA A 99 0.84 -8.34 -0.98
CA ALA A 99 1.97 -8.10 -0.09
C ALA A 99 2.77 -9.40 0.07
N PRO A 100 4.12 -9.38 -0.03
CA PRO A 100 4.94 -8.27 -0.51
C PRO A 100 4.63 -7.88 -1.97
N VAL A 101 4.89 -6.63 -2.39
CA VAL A 101 4.55 -6.12 -3.74
C VAL A 101 5.08 -7.03 -4.85
N VAL A 102 6.27 -7.59 -4.66
CA VAL A 102 6.92 -8.48 -5.64
C VAL A 102 6.10 -9.72 -5.98
N GLN A 103 5.20 -10.17 -5.11
CA GLN A 103 4.35 -11.33 -5.37
C GLN A 103 3.13 -11.00 -6.23
N GLY A 104 2.68 -9.74 -6.28
CA GLY A 104 1.49 -9.33 -7.04
C GLY A 104 1.77 -8.42 -8.23
N ILE A 105 3.04 -8.08 -8.48
CA ILE A 105 3.38 -7.05 -9.48
C ILE A 105 2.97 -7.46 -10.90
N ASP A 106 3.02 -8.74 -11.25
CA ASP A 106 2.64 -9.22 -12.58
C ASP A 106 1.12 -9.19 -12.79
N ASP A 107 0.33 -9.53 -11.77
CA ASP A 107 -1.13 -9.42 -11.79
C ASP A 107 -1.58 -7.96 -11.92
N ILE A 108 -0.92 -7.05 -11.18
CA ILE A 108 -1.16 -5.61 -11.27
C ILE A 108 -0.84 -5.12 -12.70
N ARG A 109 0.31 -5.50 -13.27
CA ARG A 109 0.69 -5.13 -14.64
C ARG A 109 -0.34 -5.62 -15.66
N ALA A 110 -0.78 -6.87 -15.54
CA ALA A 110 -1.78 -7.45 -16.42
C ALA A 110 -3.13 -6.72 -16.31
N ALA A 111 -3.54 -6.34 -15.09
CA ALA A 111 -4.77 -5.57 -14.87
C ALA A 111 -4.70 -4.16 -15.45
N LEU A 112 -3.60 -3.44 -15.24
CA LEU A 112 -3.39 -2.10 -15.80
C LEU A 112 -3.38 -2.11 -17.33
N ALA A 113 -2.77 -3.13 -17.96
CA ALA A 113 -2.75 -3.29 -19.41
C ALA A 113 -4.15 -3.48 -20.03
N LYS A 114 -5.11 -4.03 -19.28
CA LYS A 114 -6.51 -4.16 -19.73
C LYS A 114 -7.25 -2.82 -19.68
N VAL A 115 -6.97 -2.01 -18.66
CA VAL A 115 -7.57 -0.68 -18.45
C VAL A 115 -7.08 0.36 -19.46
N SER A 116 -5.83 0.24 -19.93
CA SER A 116 -5.24 1.11 -20.97
C SER A 116 -5.79 0.84 -22.39
N LYS A 117 -6.32 -0.36 -22.64
CA LYS A 117 -6.83 -0.77 -23.97
C LYS A 117 -8.33 -0.53 -24.19
N SER A 118 -9.06 -0.08 -23.17
CA SER A 118 -10.49 0.27 -23.26
C SER A 118 -10.67 1.77 -23.45
#